data_AF-A0A4P5ZG85-F1
#
_entry.id   AF-A0A4P5ZG85-F1
#
_cell.length_a   1.000
_cell.length_b   1.000
_cell.length_c   1.000
_cell.angle_alpha   90.00
_cell.angle_beta   90.00
_cell.angle_gamma   90.00
#
_symmetry.space_group_name_H-M   'P 1'
#
loop_
_entity.id
_entity.type
_entity.pdbx_description
1 polymer ?
#
loop_
_entity_poly.entity_id
_entity_poly.type
_entity_poly.pdbx_seq_one_letter_code
_entity_poly.pdbx_strand_id
1 'polypeptide(L)'
;MRDKVIKICLALDWQGERDTWESPDGKEIPFIRFSKFIMPENDDMNSYHVAITIWSKNISIEIIQSCSEHDSEQWATTKIHRIAKVPHAEFIERSNELIQQANRNLFEKFNP
;
A
#
# COMPACT_ATOMS: atom_id res chain seq x y z
N MET A 1 11.04 15.41 -7.28
CA MET A 1 9.63 15.03 -7.06
C MET A 1 9.51 13.81 -6.16
N ARG A 2 10.16 12.69 -6.50
CA ARG A 2 10.24 11.47 -5.66
C ARG A 2 10.60 11.74 -4.19
N ASP A 3 11.64 12.54 -3.93
CA ASP A 3 12.07 12.86 -2.55
C ASP A 3 11.04 13.65 -1.74
N LYS A 4 10.20 14.45 -2.41
CA LYS A 4 9.10 15.17 -1.74
C LYS A 4 8.03 14.19 -1.27
N VAL A 5 7.69 13.19 -2.09
CA VAL A 5 6.74 12.12 -1.71
C VAL A 5 7.29 11.31 -0.53
N ILE A 6 8.57 10.96 -0.56
CA ILE A 6 9.24 10.26 0.56
C ILE A 6 9.15 11.08 1.85
N LYS A 7 9.45 12.39 1.79
CA LYS A 7 9.34 13.27 2.96
C LYS A 7 7.92 13.34 3.53
N ILE A 8 6.90 13.39 2.67
CA ILE A 8 5.50 13.35 3.10
C ILE A 8 5.21 12.05 3.85
N CYS A 9 5.60 10.90 3.30
CA CYS A 9 5.31 9.60 3.93
C CYS A 9 6.07 9.41 5.25
N LEU A 10 7.33 9.87 5.33
CA LEU A 10 8.11 9.83 6.57
C LEU A 10 7.53 10.75 7.65
N ALA A 11 7.00 11.91 7.28
CA ALA A 11 6.35 12.83 8.23
C ALA A 11 5.03 12.28 8.80
N LEU A 12 4.48 11.23 8.20
CA LEU A 12 3.28 10.53 8.68
C LEU A 12 3.61 9.32 9.56
N ASP A 13 4.89 9.09 9.86
CA ASP A 13 5.40 7.92 10.60
C ASP A 13 5.12 6.57 9.92
N TRP A 14 5.03 6.55 8.58
CA TRP A 14 4.85 5.29 7.84
C TRP A 14 6.20 4.59 7.66
N GLN A 15 6.20 3.27 7.82
CA GLN A 15 7.42 2.48 7.63
C GLN A 15 7.69 2.29 6.14
N GLY A 16 8.91 2.62 5.72
CA GLY A 16 9.35 2.56 4.32
C GLY A 16 10.23 1.35 4.04
N GLU A 17 9.92 0.61 2.99
CA GLU A 17 10.76 -0.46 2.42
C GLU A 17 11.20 -0.13 1.00
N ARG A 18 12.35 -0.65 0.58
CA ARG A 18 12.86 -0.56 -0.78
C ARG A 18 13.01 -1.97 -1.32
N ASP A 19 12.42 -2.21 -2.47
CA ASP A 19 12.41 -3.54 -3.07
C ASP A 19 12.18 -3.43 -4.59
N THR A 20 12.14 -4.57 -5.26
CA THR A 20 11.92 -4.73 -6.69
C THR A 20 10.71 -5.62 -6.94
N TRP A 21 9.91 -5.26 -7.94
CA TRP A 21 8.84 -6.10 -8.45
C TRP A 21 9.23 -6.64 -9.82
N GLU A 22 9.22 -7.95 -10.01
CA GLU A 22 9.43 -8.56 -11.32
C GLU A 22 8.16 -8.43 -12.16
N SER A 23 8.28 -7.75 -13.31
CA SER A 23 7.20 -7.64 -14.27
C SER A 23 6.99 -8.93 -15.07
N PRO A 24 5.84 -9.11 -15.75
CA PRO A 24 5.57 -10.31 -16.54
C PRO A 24 6.59 -10.59 -17.66
N ASP A 25 7.34 -9.58 -18.09
CA ASP A 25 8.44 -9.70 -19.05
C ASP A 25 9.81 -9.94 -18.38
N GLY A 26 9.83 -10.28 -17.09
CA GLY A 26 11.04 -10.64 -16.33
C GLY A 26 11.93 -9.46 -15.95
N LYS A 27 11.41 -8.22 -15.96
CA LYS A 27 12.19 -7.04 -15.58
C LYS A 27 11.96 -6.67 -14.12
N GLU A 28 13.04 -6.41 -13.41
CA GLU A 28 12.96 -5.89 -12.05
C GLU A 28 12.64 -4.39 -12.07
N ILE A 29 11.50 -4.03 -11.49
CA ILE A 29 11.03 -2.65 -11.36
C ILE A 29 11.22 -2.21 -9.91
N PRO A 30 12.16 -1.29 -9.62
CA PRO A 30 12.38 -0.82 -8.26
C PRO A 30 11.22 0.05 -7.78
N PHE A 31 10.85 -0.13 -6.52
CA PHE A 31 9.86 0.69 -5.84
C PHE A 31 10.32 1.07 -4.43
N ILE A 32 9.64 2.05 -3.84
CA ILE A 32 9.71 2.35 -2.41
C ILE A 32 8.28 2.28 -1.90
N ARG A 33 7.99 1.42 -0.93
CA ARG A 33 6.65 1.30 -0.35
C ARG A 33 6.65 1.85 1.06
N PHE A 34 5.72 2.72 1.35
CA PHE A 34 5.38 3.13 2.70
C PHE A 34 4.09 2.46 3.08
N SER A 35 4.08 1.69 4.17
CA SER A 35 2.88 1.00 4.63
C SER A 35 2.57 1.32 6.09
N LYS A 36 1.28 1.29 6.41
CA LYS A 36 0.78 1.36 7.77
C LYS A 36 -0.11 0.14 8.00
N PHE A 37 0.28 -0.69 8.96
CA PHE A 37 -0.52 -1.82 9.41
C PHE A 37 -1.79 -1.33 10.09
N ILE A 38 -2.90 -1.95 9.74
CA ILE A 38 -4.21 -1.69 10.32
C ILE A 38 -4.81 -3.05 10.62
N MET A 39 -4.89 -3.37 11.91
CA MET A 39 -5.58 -4.57 12.39
C MET A 39 -7.05 -4.20 12.62
N PRO A 40 -7.99 -4.65 11.76
CA PRO A 40 -9.39 -4.58 12.11
C PRO A 40 -9.66 -5.45 13.35
N GLU A 41 -10.47 -4.95 14.28
CA GLU A 41 -10.82 -5.68 15.52
C GLU A 41 -11.67 -6.95 15.24
N ASN A 42 -12.21 -7.08 14.02
CA ASN A 42 -13.20 -8.10 13.65
C ASN A 42 -12.68 -9.19 12.69
N ASP A 43 -11.41 -9.15 12.26
CA ASP A 43 -10.84 -10.11 11.30
C ASP A 43 -9.50 -10.67 11.80
N ASP A 44 -9.59 -11.70 12.65
CA ASP A 44 -8.44 -12.37 13.25
C ASP A 44 -7.58 -13.15 12.24
N MET A 45 -8.07 -13.34 11.01
CA MET A 45 -7.40 -14.14 9.97
C MET A 45 -6.67 -13.28 8.94
N ASN A 46 -7.12 -12.02 8.73
CA ASN A 46 -6.52 -11.13 7.74
C ASN A 46 -5.88 -9.90 8.40
N SER A 47 -4.65 -9.65 7.97
CA SER A 47 -3.98 -8.37 8.16
C SER A 47 -4.25 -7.45 6.97
N TYR A 48 -4.48 -6.17 7.26
CA TYR A 48 -4.66 -5.15 6.23
C TYR A 48 -3.61 -4.06 6.40
N HIS A 49 -3.09 -3.58 5.27
CA HIS A 49 -2.16 -2.46 5.25
C HIS A 49 -2.64 -1.45 4.22
N VAL A 50 -2.64 -0.17 4.58
CA VAL A 50 -2.67 0.88 3.57
C VAL A 50 -1.23 1.12 3.12
N ALA A 51 -0.99 1.06 1.82
CA ALA A 51 0.32 1.20 1.21
C ALA A 51 0.33 2.33 0.17
N ILE A 52 1.37 3.16 0.22
CA ILE A 52 1.76 4.10 -0.83
C ILE A 52 3.03 3.56 -1.47
N THR A 53 2.95 3.12 -2.72
CA THR A 53 4.10 2.60 -3.46
C THR A 53 4.56 3.63 -4.50
N ILE A 54 5.81 4.05 -4.36
CA ILE A 54 6.50 5.00 -5.23
C ILE A 54 7.22 4.24 -6.33
N TRP A 55 6.67 4.28 -7.53
CA TRP A 55 7.27 3.73 -8.75
C TRP A 55 8.12 4.78 -9.48
N SER A 56 8.81 4.38 -10.54
CA SER A 56 9.60 5.30 -11.36
C SER A 56 8.79 6.46 -11.95
N LYS A 57 7.55 6.19 -12.39
CA LYS A 57 6.71 7.18 -13.11
C LYS A 57 5.47 7.62 -12.34
N ASN A 58 5.02 6.87 -11.35
CA ASN A 58 3.74 7.09 -10.69
C ASN A 58 3.77 6.64 -9.23
N ILE A 59 2.72 6.99 -8.51
CA ILE A 59 2.43 6.51 -7.17
C ILE A 59 1.19 5.63 -7.24
N SER A 60 1.23 4.44 -6.64
CA SER A 60 0.03 3.66 -6.35
C SER A 60 -0.34 3.79 -4.89
N ILE A 61 -1.64 3.84 -4.63
CA ILE A 61 -2.22 3.76 -3.28
C ILE A 61 -3.09 2.51 -3.26
N GLU A 62 -2.77 1.61 -2.35
CA GLU A 62 -3.23 0.24 -2.35
C GLU A 62 -3.62 -0.18 -0.93
N ILE A 63 -4.64 -1.02 -0.81
CA ILE A 63 -4.90 -1.80 0.39
C ILE A 63 -4.31 -3.19 0.12
N ILE A 64 -3.35 -3.60 0.95
CA ILE A 64 -2.75 -4.93 0.91
C ILE A 64 -3.43 -5.76 1.98
N GLN A 65 -4.11 -6.82 1.58
CA GLN A 65 -4.69 -7.83 2.46
C GLN A 65 -3.75 -9.04 2.46
N SER A 66 -3.32 -9.47 3.64
CA SER A 66 -2.53 -10.68 3.82
C SER A 66 -3.27 -11.61 4.79
N CYS A 67 -3.65 -12.79 4.29
CA CYS A 67 -4.31 -13.82 5.07
C CYS A 67 -3.27 -14.75 5.70
N SER A 68 -3.33 -14.93 7.02
CA SER A 68 -2.59 -15.98 7.73
C SER A 68 -3.57 -17.11 8.06
N GLU A 69 -3.65 -18.15 7.22
CA GLU A 69 -4.36 -19.38 7.62
C GLU A 69 -3.47 -20.23 8.53
N HIS A 70 -4.09 -20.80 9.56
CA HIS A 70 -3.42 -21.55 10.62
C HIS A 70 -3.15 -23.03 10.32
N ASP A 71 -3.46 -23.53 9.12
CA ASP A 71 -3.22 -24.94 8.79
C ASP A 71 -2.28 -25.10 7.59
N SER A 72 -1.32 -26.00 7.83
CA SER A 72 -0.26 -26.52 6.98
C SER A 72 -0.48 -26.40 5.45
N GLU A 73 0.52 -25.85 4.78
CA GLU A 73 0.84 -25.96 3.33
C GLU A 73 0.31 -24.91 2.34
N GLN A 74 -0.45 -23.89 2.74
CA GLN A 74 -0.76 -22.76 1.84
C GLN A 74 0.07 -21.51 2.18
N TRP A 75 0.83 -21.02 1.20
CA TRP A 75 1.56 -19.75 1.30
C TRP A 75 0.58 -18.62 1.61
N ALA A 76 0.94 -17.72 2.54
CA ALA A 76 0.16 -16.55 2.89
C ALA A 76 -0.35 -15.84 1.63
N THR A 77 -1.66 -15.83 1.42
CA THR A 77 -2.23 -15.26 0.20
C THR A 77 -2.26 -13.74 0.36
N THR A 78 -1.53 -13.03 -0.50
CA THR A 78 -1.57 -11.56 -0.54
C THR A 78 -2.46 -11.08 -1.67
N LYS A 79 -3.44 -10.24 -1.35
CA LYS A 79 -4.31 -9.56 -2.32
C LYS A 79 -4.05 -8.06 -2.27
N ILE A 80 -3.94 -7.44 -3.44
CA ILE A 80 -3.69 -6.00 -3.57
C ILE A 80 -4.92 -5.35 -4.19
N HIS A 81 -5.55 -4.45 -3.44
CA HIS A 81 -6.69 -3.64 -3.88
C HIS A 81 -6.22 -2.22 -4.17
N ARG A 82 -6.08 -1.88 -5.46
CA ARG A 82 -5.65 -0.54 -5.87
C ARG A 82 -6.78 0.47 -5.75
N ILE A 83 -6.54 1.51 -4.95
CA ILE A 83 -7.47 2.64 -4.76
C ILE A 83 -7.18 3.73 -5.78
N ALA A 84 -5.91 4.05 -6.00
CA ALA A 84 -5.51 5.08 -6.94
C ALA A 84 -4.15 4.80 -7.57
N LYS A 85 -3.94 5.38 -8.76
CA LYS A 85 -2.64 5.45 -9.44
C LYS A 85 -2.51 6.83 -10.06
N VAL A 86 -1.61 7.64 -9.51
CA VAL A 86 -1.49 9.06 -9.87
C VAL A 86 -0.04 9.42 -10.19
N PRO A 87 0.22 10.46 -11.01
CA PRO A 87 1.55 11.03 -11.14
C PRO A 87 2.07 11.59 -9.80
N HIS A 88 3.39 11.73 -9.69
CA HIS A 88 4.04 12.28 -8.49
C HIS A 88 3.56 13.70 -8.15
N ALA A 89 3.31 14.54 -9.15
CA ALA A 89 2.86 15.91 -8.94
C ALA A 89 1.47 15.96 -8.30
N GLU A 90 0.53 15.20 -8.86
CA GLU A 90 -0.83 15.08 -8.34
C GLU A 90 -0.84 14.52 -6.91
N PHE A 91 -0.01 13.51 -6.63
CA PHE A 91 0.10 12.99 -5.27
C PHE A 91 0.56 14.06 -4.27
N ILE A 92 1.54 14.89 -4.63
CA ILE A 92 2.04 15.95 -3.73
C ILE A 92 0.94 16.97 -3.42
N GLU A 93 0.11 17.31 -4.40
CA GLU A 93 -0.98 18.28 -4.24
C GLU A 93 -2.17 17.72 -3.44
N ARG A 94 -2.45 16.42 -3.58
CA ARG A 94 -3.69 15.78 -3.06
C ARG A 94 -3.45 14.65 -2.07
N SER A 95 -2.24 14.49 -1.56
CA SER A 95 -1.85 13.36 -0.68
C SER A 95 -2.83 13.13 0.47
N ASN A 96 -3.24 14.19 1.16
CA ASN A 96 -4.20 14.10 2.27
C ASN A 96 -5.55 13.51 1.84
N GLU A 97 -6.11 13.99 0.73
CA GLU A 97 -7.40 13.52 0.20
C GLU A 97 -7.32 12.05 -0.21
N LEU A 98 -6.24 11.69 -0.92
CA LEU A 98 -6.01 10.33 -1.39
C LEU A 98 -5.81 9.33 -0.24
N ILE A 99 -5.10 9.72 0.81
CA ILE A 99 -4.90 8.90 2.02
C ILE A 99 -6.22 8.74 2.78
N GLN A 100 -6.99 9.82 2.93
CA GLN A 100 -8.33 9.75 3.55
C GLN A 100 -9.27 8.83 2.77
N GLN A 101 -9.24 8.89 1.44
CA GLN A 101 -10.02 8.00 0.59
C GLN A 101 -9.62 6.53 0.76
N ALA A 102 -8.32 6.24 0.86
CA ALA A 102 -7.83 4.87 1.09
C ALA A 102 -8.29 4.34 2.46
N ASN A 103 -8.16 5.15 3.52
CA ASN A 103 -8.65 4.78 4.85
C ASN A 103 -10.17 4.56 4.84
N ARG A 104 -10.94 5.44 4.20
CA ARG A 104 -12.40 5.28 4.09
C ARG A 104 -12.77 3.99 3.37
N ASN A 105 -12.11 3.68 2.24
CA ASN A 105 -12.37 2.41 1.52
C ASN A 105 -12.02 1.19 2.37
N LEU A 106 -10.97 1.26 3.18
CA LEU A 106 -10.62 0.20 4.10
C LEU A 106 -11.75 -0.05 5.10
N PHE A 107 -12.19 0.99 5.82
CA PHE A 107 -13.24 0.84 6.83
C PHE A 107 -14.59 0.42 6.22
N GLU A 108 -15.00 0.99 5.08
CA GLU A 108 -16.30 0.68 4.48
C GLU A 108 -16.39 -0.72 3.86
N LYS A 109 -15.27 -1.29 3.39
CA LYS A 109 -15.28 -2.53 2.60
C LYS A 109 -14.61 -3.72 3.26
N PHE A 110 -13.68 -3.47 4.19
CA PHE A 110 -12.80 -4.50 4.75
C PHE A 110 -12.83 -4.56 6.28
N ASN A 111 -13.47 -3.61 6.96
CA ASN A 111 -13.69 -3.63 8.40
C ASN A 111 -15.13 -3.21 8.76
N PRO A 112 -16.16 -4.03 8.43
CA PRO A 112 -17.53 -3.77 8.86
C PRO A 112 -17.69 -3.86 10.39
#